data_AF-A0A536EJH7-F1
#
_entry.id   AF-A0A536EJH7-F1
#
_cell.length_a   1.000
_cell.length_b   1.000
_cell.length_c   1.000
_cell.angle_alpha   90.00
_cell.angle_beta   90.00
_cell.angle_gamma   90.00
#
_symmetry.space_group_name_H-M   'P 1'
#
loop_
_entity.id
_entity.type
_entity.pdbx_description
1 polymer ?
#
loop_
_entity_poly.entity_id
_entity_poly.type
_entity_poly.pdbx_seq_one_letter_code
_entity_poly.pdbx_strand_id
1 'polypeptide(L)'
;MSVRSTLPPSSVVGPNPNPPLQAAEANPIDAQLTQRRSRAARRRLLTIYGLRLLFAVIWLGGWELSSRMNWVDPFFVGQPTGVVARLWTWITDGTALGPLWLQAAVTMEEAVVGFIIGSILGVIFGIVLGRVELLAETLSPFIRAANAIPRVVLGSLFAIM
;
A
#
# COMPACT_ATOMS: atom_id res chain seq x y z
N MET A 1 -73.30 6.63 -36.52
CA MET A 1 -72.85 7.69 -35.60
C MET A 1 -71.90 8.58 -36.41
N SER A 2 -72.37 9.78 -36.78
CA SER A 2 -71.88 10.56 -37.92
C SER A 2 -70.63 11.38 -37.61
N VAL A 3 -69.67 11.32 -38.53
CA VAL A 3 -68.45 12.13 -38.60
C VAL A 3 -68.71 13.34 -39.50
N ARG A 4 -68.42 14.57 -39.03
CA ARG A 4 -68.03 15.77 -39.81
C ARG A 4 -67.76 16.94 -38.84
N SER A 5 -66.53 17.43 -38.76
CA SER A 5 -65.98 18.56 -39.58
C SER A 5 -66.07 19.91 -38.84
N THR A 6 -65.00 20.28 -38.14
CA THR A 6 -64.51 21.68 -38.07
C THR A 6 -62.99 21.69 -37.81
N LEU A 7 -62.21 21.94 -38.87
CA LEU A 7 -60.92 22.67 -38.83
C LEU A 7 -61.24 24.11 -39.27
N PRO A 8 -60.52 25.21 -38.90
CA PRO A 8 -59.04 25.39 -38.97
C PRO A 8 -58.47 26.33 -37.85
N PRO A 9 -57.22 26.88 -37.89
CA PRO A 9 -56.10 26.66 -38.80
C PRO A 9 -54.83 26.10 -38.13
N SER A 10 -54.04 25.44 -38.95
CA SER A 10 -52.64 25.07 -38.72
C SER A 10 -51.80 26.34 -38.47
N SER A 11 -51.38 26.56 -37.23
CA SER A 11 -50.23 27.42 -36.96
C SER A 11 -48.98 26.66 -37.40
N VAL A 12 -48.38 27.18 -38.47
CA VAL A 12 -47.07 26.78 -38.97
C VAL A 12 -46.06 26.91 -37.83
N VAL A 13 -45.75 25.81 -37.16
CA VAL A 13 -44.57 25.71 -36.30
C VAL A 13 -43.39 25.57 -37.26
N GLY A 14 -42.88 26.71 -37.72
CA GLY A 14 -41.53 26.78 -38.26
C GLY A 14 -40.54 26.25 -37.21
N PRO A 15 -39.37 25.73 -37.61
CA PRO A 15 -38.37 25.24 -36.67
C PRO A 15 -38.05 26.36 -35.69
N ASN A 16 -38.50 26.23 -34.44
CA ASN A 16 -38.20 27.21 -33.40
C ASN A 16 -36.68 27.25 -33.26
N PRO A 17 -36.01 28.34 -33.64
CA PRO A 17 -34.57 28.43 -33.55
C PRO A 17 -34.26 28.45 -32.05
N ASN A 18 -33.60 27.40 -31.58
CA ASN A 18 -32.87 27.31 -30.32
C ASN A 18 -33.08 28.50 -29.36
N PRO A 19 -33.73 28.35 -28.19
CA PRO A 19 -33.62 29.39 -27.19
C PRO A 19 -32.13 29.65 -26.90
N PRO A 20 -31.65 30.90 -27.07
CA PRO A 20 -30.25 31.22 -26.97
C PRO A 20 -29.79 31.11 -25.51
N LEU A 21 -28.72 30.36 -25.28
CA LEU A 21 -27.71 30.67 -24.26
C LEU A 21 -28.21 30.94 -22.81
N GLN A 22 -29.24 30.24 -22.31
CA GLN A 22 -29.50 30.17 -20.86
C GLN A 22 -28.44 29.32 -20.11
N ALA A 23 -27.40 28.87 -20.80
CA ALA A 23 -26.31 28.06 -20.27
C ALA A 23 -25.21 28.87 -19.52
N ALA A 24 -25.37 30.18 -19.28
CA ALA A 24 -24.26 30.97 -18.75
C ALA A 24 -24.58 32.12 -17.78
N GLU A 25 -25.80 32.27 -17.27
CA GLU A 25 -25.97 33.03 -16.02
C GLU A 25 -25.71 32.07 -14.86
N ALA A 26 -24.43 31.96 -14.47
CA ALA A 26 -24.06 31.32 -13.22
C ALA A 26 -24.78 32.06 -12.09
N ASN A 27 -25.91 31.50 -11.65
CA ASN A 27 -26.74 32.10 -10.63
C ASN A 27 -25.85 32.41 -9.41
N PRO A 28 -25.82 33.64 -8.91
CA PRO A 28 -24.99 34.01 -7.75
C PRO A 28 -25.29 33.11 -6.54
N ILE A 29 -26.49 32.53 -6.47
CA ILE A 29 -26.87 31.53 -5.47
C ILE A 29 -26.09 30.21 -5.65
N ASP A 30 -25.92 29.71 -6.88
CA ASP A 30 -25.16 28.47 -7.14
C ASP A 30 -23.67 28.65 -6.86
N ALA A 31 -23.11 29.82 -7.18
CA ALA A 31 -21.74 30.18 -6.82
C ALA A 31 -21.56 30.27 -5.29
N GLN A 32 -22.53 30.86 -4.58
CA GLN A 32 -22.51 30.92 -3.11
C GLN A 32 -22.69 29.54 -2.45
N LEU A 33 -23.54 28.67 -3.00
CA LEU A 33 -23.72 27.29 -2.53
C LEU A 33 -22.46 26.45 -2.74
N THR A 34 -21.81 26.60 -3.90
CA THR A 34 -20.54 25.93 -4.23
C THR A 34 -19.40 26.44 -3.32
N GLN A 35 -19.35 27.75 -3.05
CA GLN A 35 -18.38 28.34 -2.13
C GLN A 35 -18.61 27.89 -0.67
N ARG A 36 -19.87 27.83 -0.20
CA ARG A 36 -20.22 27.32 1.14
C ARG A 36 -19.90 25.82 1.29
N ARG A 37 -20.18 25.01 0.26
CA ARG A 37 -19.81 23.58 0.21
C ARG A 37 -18.30 23.38 0.27
N SER A 38 -17.52 24.19 -0.47
CA SER A 38 -16.05 24.09 -0.46
C SER A 38 -15.42 24.42 0.90
N ARG A 39 -15.96 25.40 1.63
CA ARG A 39 -15.50 25.77 2.98
C ARG A 39 -15.87 24.70 4.02
N ALA A 40 -17.06 24.13 3.92
CA ALA A 40 -17.49 23.03 4.78
C ALA A 40 -16.65 21.75 4.54
N ALA A 41 -16.33 21.44 3.28
CA ALA A 41 -15.47 20.32 2.93
C ALA A 41 -14.04 20.48 3.47
N ARG A 42 -13.43 21.67 3.34
CA ARG A 42 -12.10 21.95 3.90
C ARG A 42 -12.06 21.83 5.43
N ARG A 43 -13.08 22.34 6.13
CA ARG A 43 -13.19 22.20 7.59
C ARG A 43 -13.30 20.73 8.01
N ARG A 44 -14.13 19.94 7.31
CA ARG A 44 -14.27 18.51 7.57
C ARG A 44 -12.95 17.75 7.37
N LEU A 45 -12.19 18.07 6.33
CA LEU A 45 -10.87 17.47 6.11
C LEU A 45 -9.89 17.83 7.23
N LEU A 46 -9.80 19.10 7.63
CA LEU A 46 -8.95 19.53 8.75
C LEU A 46 -9.34 18.85 10.06
N THR A 47 -10.64 18.72 10.33
CA THR A 47 -11.14 17.97 11.50
C THR A 47 -10.74 16.49 11.43
N ILE A 48 -10.85 15.84 10.27
CA ILE A 48 -10.44 14.44 10.10
C ILE A 48 -8.94 14.27 10.30
N TYR A 49 -8.10 15.13 9.71
CA TYR A 49 -6.66 15.08 9.91
C TYR A 49 -6.27 15.34 11.37
N GLY A 50 -6.92 16.31 12.02
CA GLY A 50 -6.73 16.59 13.45
C GLY A 50 -7.12 15.40 14.32
N LEU A 51 -8.25 14.74 14.02
CA LEU A 51 -8.70 13.57 14.77
C LEU A 51 -7.80 12.35 14.53
N ARG A 52 -7.28 12.16 13.32
CA ARG A 52 -6.28 11.12 13.00
C ARG A 52 -4.97 11.35 13.75
N LEU A 53 -4.49 12.59 13.80
CA LEU A 53 -3.29 12.95 14.56
C LEU A 53 -3.53 12.74 16.06
N LEU A 54 -4.68 13.15 16.59
CA LEU A 54 -5.05 12.93 17.99
C LEU A 54 -5.12 11.44 18.33
N PHE A 55 -5.75 10.63 17.47
CA PHE A 55 -5.80 9.18 17.64
C PHE A 55 -4.39 8.56 17.61
N ALA A 56 -3.55 8.96 16.66
CA ALA A 56 -2.17 8.50 16.59
C ALA A 56 -1.38 8.87 17.85
N VAL A 57 -1.54 10.09 18.36
CA VAL A 57 -0.88 10.55 19.60
C VAL A 57 -1.39 9.78 20.82
N ILE A 58 -2.70 9.54 20.94
CA ILE A 58 -3.26 8.76 22.05
C ILE A 58 -2.81 7.31 21.97
N TRP A 59 -2.79 6.72 20.77
CA TRP A 59 -2.35 5.35 20.54
C TRP A 59 -0.86 5.18 20.88
N LEU A 60 0.01 6.05 20.35
CA LEU A 60 1.44 6.03 20.60
C LEU A 60 1.77 6.38 22.07
N GLY A 61 1.08 7.37 22.63
CA GLY A 61 1.24 7.78 24.03
C GLY A 61 0.76 6.71 25.00
N GLY A 62 -0.36 6.05 24.70
CA GLY A 62 -0.87 4.91 25.47
C GLY A 62 0.07 3.71 25.41
N TRP A 63 0.67 3.45 24.25
CA TRP A 63 1.69 2.41 24.08
C TRP A 63 2.97 2.73 24.87
N GLU A 64 3.51 3.94 24.74
CA GLU A 64 4.68 4.39 25.49
C GLU A 64 4.43 4.32 27.01
N LEU A 65 3.26 4.78 27.47
CA LEU A 65 2.91 4.73 28.90
C LEU A 65 2.75 3.29 29.39
N SER A 66 2.11 2.41 28.61
CA SER A 66 1.95 0.99 28.96
C SER A 66 3.29 0.25 29.03
N SER A 67 4.23 0.61 28.15
CA SER A 67 5.60 0.06 28.16
C SER A 67 6.44 0.64 29.31
N ARG A 68 6.25 1.91 29.69
CA ARG A 68 6.93 2.54 30.84
C ARG A 68 6.42 2.07 32.20
N MET A 69 5.12 1.79 32.32
CA MET A 69 4.50 1.27 33.55
C MET A 69 4.69 -0.24 33.75
N ASN A 70 5.44 -0.90 32.85
CA ASN A 70 5.77 -2.32 32.92
C ASN A 70 4.52 -3.24 32.96
N TRP A 71 3.38 -2.77 32.44
CA TRP A 71 2.19 -3.59 32.24
C TRP A 71 2.38 -4.60 31.11
N VAL A 72 3.29 -4.31 30.17
CA VAL A 72 3.70 -5.22 29.13
C VAL A 72 5.22 -5.19 29.06
N ASP A 73 5.84 -6.38 29.02
CA ASP A 73 7.28 -6.53 29.07
C ASP A 73 7.93 -5.73 27.91
N PRO A 74 8.74 -4.70 28.22
CA PRO A 74 9.40 -3.85 27.23
C PRO A 74 10.26 -4.63 26.23
N PHE A 75 10.69 -5.84 26.58
CA PHE A 75 11.44 -6.73 25.70
C PHE A 75 10.61 -7.24 24.52
N PHE A 76 9.32 -7.54 24.73
CA PHE A 76 8.45 -8.11 23.68
C PHE A 76 7.77 -7.05 22.82
N VAL A 77 7.46 -5.88 23.40
CA VAL A 77 6.66 -4.85 22.71
C VAL A 77 7.50 -3.64 22.32
N GLY A 78 8.68 -3.48 22.90
CA GLY A 78 9.58 -2.35 22.65
C GLY A 78 9.06 -1.03 23.24
N GLN A 79 9.97 -0.18 23.71
CA GLN A 79 9.69 1.21 24.04
C GLN A 79 9.99 2.08 22.80
N PRO A 80 9.00 2.78 22.22
CA PRO A 80 9.21 3.60 21.02
C PRO A 80 10.39 4.58 21.16
N THR A 81 10.53 5.23 22.32
CA THR A 81 11.65 6.13 22.60
C THR A 81 13.00 5.41 22.71
N GLY A 82 13.02 4.23 23.33
CA GLY A 82 14.21 3.39 23.44
C GLY A 82 14.71 2.90 22.08
N VAL A 83 13.78 2.52 21.19
CA VAL A 83 14.12 2.10 19.81
C VAL A 83 14.73 3.25 19.02
N VAL A 84 14.15 4.45 19.08
CA VAL A 84 14.67 5.63 18.36
C VAL A 84 16.04 6.05 18.87
N ALA A 85 16.25 6.07 20.20
CA ALA A 85 17.54 6.40 20.79
C ALA A 85 18.62 5.38 20.40
N ARG A 86 18.27 4.08 20.38
CA ARG A 86 19.15 2.99 19.96
C ARG A 86 19.51 3.09 18.47
N LEU A 87 18.53 3.39 17.63
CA LEU A 87 18.74 3.59 16.19
C LEU A 87 19.69 4.76 15.94
N TRP A 88 19.51 5.86 16.66
CA TRP A 88 20.38 7.03 16.56
C TRP A 88 21.83 6.70 16.95
N THR A 89 22.02 6.01 18.08
CA THR A 89 23.37 5.55 18.50
C THR A 89 23.96 4.57 17.50
N TRP A 90 23.19 3.62 16.96
CA TRP A 90 23.70 2.66 15.98
C TRP A 90 24.07 3.26 14.63
N ILE A 91 23.42 4.35 14.24
CA ILE A 91 23.73 5.10 13.02
C ILE A 91 24.95 6.02 13.23
N THR A 92 25.10 6.63 14.41
CA THR A 92 26.11 7.66 14.68
C THR A 92 27.40 7.10 15.28
N ASP A 93 27.30 6.26 16.30
CA ASP A 93 28.42 5.70 17.07
C ASP A 93 28.74 4.25 16.66
N GLY A 94 27.85 3.61 15.89
CA GLY A 94 27.95 2.20 15.49
C GLY A 94 27.43 1.22 16.54
N THR A 95 27.33 -0.06 16.17
CA THR A 95 26.96 -1.15 17.08
C THR A 95 28.21 -1.78 17.70
N ALA A 96 28.04 -2.67 18.69
CA ALA A 96 29.12 -3.52 19.23
C ALA A 96 29.81 -4.40 18.17
N LEU A 97 29.22 -4.50 16.97
CA LEU A 97 29.69 -5.28 15.81
C LEU A 97 30.10 -4.36 14.64
N GLY A 98 30.26 -3.05 14.86
CA GLY A 98 30.60 -2.06 13.82
C GLY A 98 29.40 -1.22 13.31
N PRO A 99 29.61 -0.31 12.34
CA PRO A 99 28.55 0.53 11.80
C PRO A 99 27.45 -0.29 11.13
N LEU A 100 26.17 0.05 11.35
CA LEU A 100 25.03 -0.66 10.72
C LEU A 100 25.11 -0.70 9.19
N TRP A 101 25.65 0.36 8.58
CA TRP A 101 25.77 0.44 7.12
C TRP A 101 26.66 -0.69 6.58
N LEU A 102 27.71 -1.06 7.32
CA LEU A 102 28.67 -2.08 6.89
C LEU A 102 27.99 -3.46 6.92
N GLN A 103 27.24 -3.75 7.98
CA GLN A 103 26.49 -5.00 8.10
C GLN A 103 25.42 -5.12 7.00
N ALA A 104 24.68 -4.03 6.75
CA ALA A 104 23.69 -4.00 5.67
C ALA A 104 24.34 -4.17 4.28
N ALA A 105 25.51 -3.56 4.06
CA ALA A 105 26.25 -3.70 2.81
C ALA A 105 26.73 -5.14 2.60
N VAL A 106 27.28 -5.78 3.64
CA VAL A 106 27.74 -7.18 3.57
C VAL A 106 26.56 -8.13 3.29
N THR A 107 25.43 -8.00 4.00
CA THR A 107 24.25 -8.83 3.72
C THR A 107 23.73 -8.63 2.30
N MET A 108 23.77 -7.39 1.79
CA MET A 108 23.36 -7.12 0.42
C MET A 108 24.33 -7.72 -0.60
N GLU A 109 25.63 -7.67 -0.35
CA GLU A 109 26.65 -8.34 -1.17
C GLU A 109 26.44 -9.85 -1.19
N GLU A 110 26.27 -10.48 -0.02
CA GLU A 110 25.97 -11.92 0.09
C GLU A 110 24.69 -12.29 -0.67
N ALA A 111 23.65 -11.47 -0.56
CA ALA A 111 22.39 -11.68 -1.28
C ALA A 111 22.58 -11.57 -2.80
N VAL A 112 23.36 -10.61 -3.28
CA VAL A 112 23.65 -10.43 -4.71
C VAL A 112 24.47 -11.60 -5.24
N VAL A 113 25.53 -12.01 -4.54
CA VAL A 113 26.36 -13.16 -4.93
C VAL A 113 25.53 -14.44 -4.95
N GLY A 114 24.74 -14.69 -3.90
CA GLY A 114 23.83 -15.83 -3.82
C GLY A 114 22.79 -15.82 -4.95
N PHE A 115 22.25 -14.65 -5.28
CA PHE A 115 21.30 -14.49 -6.38
C PHE A 115 21.92 -14.79 -7.74
N ILE A 116 23.12 -14.29 -8.02
CA ILE A 116 23.81 -14.53 -9.29
C ILE A 116 24.12 -16.02 -9.45
N ILE A 117 24.73 -16.64 -8.44
CA ILE A 117 25.07 -18.07 -8.45
C ILE A 117 23.80 -18.90 -8.59
N GLY A 118 22.78 -18.62 -7.78
CA GLY A 118 21.50 -19.33 -7.80
C GLY A 118 20.77 -19.20 -9.14
N SER A 119 20.82 -18.01 -9.77
CA SER A 119 20.19 -17.78 -11.08
C SER A 119 20.91 -18.56 -12.18
N ILE A 120 22.24 -18.53 -12.23
CA ILE A 120 23.02 -19.26 -13.24
C ILE A 120 22.76 -20.76 -13.11
N LEU A 121 22.88 -21.32 -11.91
CA LEU A 121 22.63 -22.73 -11.66
C LEU A 121 21.17 -23.10 -11.95
N GLY A 122 20.21 -22.30 -11.48
CA GLY A 122 18.79 -22.52 -11.71
C GLY A 122 18.42 -22.54 -13.18
N VAL A 123 18.98 -21.65 -13.99
CA VAL A 123 18.77 -21.64 -15.45
C VAL A 123 19.37 -22.89 -16.10
N ILE A 124 20.61 -23.24 -15.76
CA ILE A 124 21.27 -24.43 -16.33
C ILE A 124 20.48 -25.69 -15.99
N PHE A 125 20.17 -25.92 -14.71
CA PHE A 125 19.42 -27.09 -14.28
C PHE A 125 17.99 -27.08 -14.84
N GLY A 126 17.33 -25.93 -14.89
CA GLY A 126 16.00 -25.80 -15.47
C GLY A 126 15.96 -26.20 -16.95
N ILE A 127 16.96 -25.77 -17.74
CA ILE A 127 17.09 -26.13 -19.15
C ILE A 127 17.37 -27.63 -19.32
N VAL A 128 18.32 -28.18 -18.54
CA VAL A 128 18.67 -29.62 -18.60
C VAL A 128 17.46 -30.47 -18.25
N LEU A 129 16.74 -30.13 -17.18
CA LEU A 129 15.56 -30.87 -16.75
C LEU A 129 14.42 -30.77 -17.76
N GLY A 130 14.22 -29.60 -18.38
CA GLY A 130 13.22 -29.42 -19.43
C GLY A 130 13.56 -30.13 -20.75
N ARG A 131 14.84 -30.41 -21.01
CA ARG A 131 15.29 -31.13 -22.21
C ARG A 131 15.24 -32.65 -22.06
N VAL A 132 15.33 -33.19 -20.84
CA VAL A 132 15.45 -34.64 -20.59
C VAL A 132 14.26 -35.14 -19.78
N GLU A 133 13.31 -35.78 -20.47
CA GLU A 133 12.03 -36.25 -19.91
C GLU A 133 12.23 -37.26 -18.76
N LEU A 134 13.21 -38.16 -18.86
CA LEU A 134 13.56 -39.12 -17.80
C LEU A 134 14.00 -38.43 -16.50
N LEU A 135 14.82 -37.37 -16.62
CA LEU A 135 15.30 -36.61 -15.47
C LEU A 135 14.16 -35.83 -14.81
N ALA A 136 13.28 -35.23 -15.62
CA ALA A 136 12.10 -34.51 -15.15
C ALA A 136 11.15 -35.44 -14.37
N GLU A 137 10.85 -36.63 -14.88
CA GLU A 137 10.00 -37.60 -14.18
C GLU A 137 10.64 -38.09 -12.87
N THR A 138 11.93 -38.39 -12.90
CA THR A 138 12.65 -38.90 -11.71
C THR A 138 12.77 -37.84 -10.60
N LEU A 139 13.04 -36.58 -10.97
CA LEU A 139 13.23 -35.48 -10.01
C LEU A 139 11.94 -34.76 -9.62
N SER A 140 10.85 -34.94 -10.38
CA SER A 140 9.53 -34.40 -10.08
C SER A 140 9.07 -34.56 -8.62
N PRO A 141 9.14 -35.76 -8.00
CA PRO A 141 8.73 -35.92 -6.59
C PRO A 141 9.60 -35.09 -5.63
N PHE A 142 10.91 -35.00 -5.87
CA PHE A 142 11.84 -34.23 -5.04
C PHE A 142 11.62 -32.72 -5.18
N ILE A 143 11.38 -32.23 -6.40
CA ILE A 143 11.10 -30.81 -6.67
C ILE A 143 9.80 -30.38 -6.01
N ARG A 144 8.76 -31.23 -6.07
CA ARG A 144 7.49 -30.98 -5.37
C ARG A 144 7.67 -30.96 -3.86
N ALA A 145 8.42 -31.92 -3.31
CA ALA A 145 8.73 -31.96 -1.88
C ALA A 145 9.51 -30.71 -1.44
N ALA A 146 10.51 -30.27 -2.19
CA ALA A 146 11.29 -29.07 -1.91
C ALA A 146 10.43 -27.79 -1.92
N ASN A 147 9.49 -27.66 -2.87
CA ASN A 147 8.55 -26.54 -2.91
C ASN A 147 7.51 -26.57 -1.78
N ALA A 148 7.24 -27.73 -1.20
CA ALA A 148 6.35 -27.87 -0.05
C ALA A 148 7.02 -27.48 1.29
N ILE A 149 8.35 -27.30 1.32
CA ILE A 149 9.06 -26.92 2.54
C ILE A 149 8.63 -25.50 2.95
N PRO A 150 8.11 -25.33 4.18
CA PRO A 150 7.81 -23.99 4.68
C PRO A 150 9.11 -23.19 4.81
N ARG A 151 9.24 -22.11 4.02
CA ARG A 151 10.43 -21.22 4.06
C ARG A 151 10.74 -20.67 5.46
N VAL A 152 9.73 -20.55 6.33
CA VAL A 152 9.91 -20.09 7.71
C VAL A 152 10.75 -21.06 8.56
N VAL A 153 10.70 -22.37 8.27
CA VAL A 153 11.47 -23.38 9.00
C VAL A 153 12.96 -23.31 8.66
N LEU A 154 13.28 -22.95 7.40
CA LEU A 154 14.65 -22.75 6.97
C LEU A 154 15.31 -21.60 7.73
N GLY A 155 14.60 -20.48 7.92
CA GLY A 155 15.11 -19.34 8.69
C GLY A 155 15.53 -19.72 10.12
N SER A 156 14.71 -20.52 10.81
CA SER A 156 15.03 -20.99 12.17
C SER A 156 16.19 -21.98 12.22
N LEU A 157 16.32 -22.87 11.21
CA LEU A 157 17.41 -23.85 11.15
C LEU A 157 18.77 -23.15 10.96
N PHE A 158 18.81 -22.12 10.10
CA PHE A 158 20.03 -21.35 9.85
C PHE A 158 20.35 -20.34 10.96
N ALA A 159 19.36 -19.82 11.69
CA ALA A 159 19.61 -18.88 12.79
C ALA A 159 20.24 -19.55 14.03
N ILE A 160 20.17 -20.88 14.15
CA ILE A 160 20.70 -21.66 15.27
C ILE A 160 22.12 -22.21 15.00
N MET A 161 22.50 -22.36 13.73
CA MET A 161 23.84 -22.81 13.31
C MET A 161 24.81 -21.64 13.19
#